data_AF-A0A3N9VEE3-F1
#
_entry.id   AF-A0A3N9VEE3-F1
#
_cell.length_a   1.000
_cell.length_b   1.000
_cell.length_c   1.000
_cell.angle_alpha   90.00
_cell.angle_beta   90.00
_cell.angle_gamma   90.00
#
_symmetry.space_group_name_H-M   'P 1'
#
loop_
_entity.id
_entity.type
_entity.pdbx_description
1 polymer ?
#
loop_
_entity_poly.entity_id
_entity_poly.type
_entity_poly.pdbx_seq_one_letter_code
_entity_poly.pdbx_strand_id
1 'polypeptide(L)'
;MNAEDLISLHPNDVFYVFVSQWQPDPEAVNPEKQGRKVIMSMLRPAQSGMVCVCGSGKSFVACCKRRNYWILVCDNPDFKGYSKVEIHTAKYHPADCQAVKAALIEDERFRCNDDSDENPHWLFHNNSPYRFTEYGEINLGDIELKPDGSLFVTAMSKVRMKVMREILEGQIGLAEPELTVEDTKGRIPKPLRLKDLQHGIQET
;
A
#
# COMPACT_ATOMS: atom_id res chain seq x y z
N MET A 1 -15.39 17.56 4.76
CA MET A 1 -14.43 18.50 4.15
C MET A 1 -15.01 18.81 2.79
N ASN A 2 -15.40 20.06 2.55
CA ASN A 2 -15.99 20.44 1.26
C ASN A 2 -14.87 20.68 0.23
N ALA A 3 -15.23 20.90 -1.04
CA ALA A 3 -14.24 21.11 -2.10
C ALA A 3 -13.39 22.38 -1.88
N GLU A 4 -13.93 23.39 -1.20
CA GLU A 4 -13.24 24.66 -0.90
C GLU A 4 -12.14 24.46 0.15
N ASP A 5 -12.37 23.60 1.16
CA ASP A 5 -11.37 23.23 2.17
C ASP A 5 -10.14 22.58 1.53
N LEU A 6 -10.33 21.74 0.49
CA LEU A 6 -9.25 21.08 -0.25
C LEU A 6 -8.40 22.06 -1.06
N ILE A 7 -9.01 23.10 -1.65
CA ILE A 7 -8.32 24.15 -2.40
C ILE A 7 -7.43 25.00 -1.48
N SER A 8 -7.76 25.07 -0.18
CA SER A 8 -7.00 25.83 0.82
C SER A 8 -5.81 25.09 1.44
N LEU A 9 -5.62 23.79 1.14
CA LEU A 9 -4.57 22.99 1.77
C LEU A 9 -3.18 23.40 1.28
N HIS A 10 -2.35 23.86 2.22
CA HIS A 10 -0.94 24.09 1.91
C HIS A 10 -0.26 22.74 1.62
N PRO A 11 0.52 22.60 0.52
CA PRO A 11 1.34 21.42 0.20
C PRO A 11 2.29 20.91 1.31
N ASN A 12 2.49 21.68 2.37
CA ASN A 12 3.33 21.33 3.53
C ASN A 12 2.54 20.83 4.73
N ASP A 13 1.22 20.85 4.64
CA ASP A 13 0.27 20.47 5.68
C ASP A 13 -0.58 19.27 5.26
N VAL A 14 0.02 18.39 4.43
CA VAL A 14 -0.61 17.17 3.93
C VAL A 14 0.37 15.99 3.96
N PHE A 15 -0.18 14.79 4.06
CA PHE A 15 0.49 13.53 3.72
C PHE A 15 0.02 13.07 2.34
N TYR A 16 0.95 12.49 1.59
CA TYR A 16 0.63 11.85 0.33
C TYR A 16 0.40 10.36 0.58
N VAL A 17 -0.86 9.95 0.51
CA VAL A 17 -1.31 8.59 0.79
C VAL A 17 -1.41 7.84 -0.53
N PHE A 18 -0.71 6.71 -0.61
CA PHE A 18 -0.79 5.80 -1.73
C PHE A 18 -1.72 4.65 -1.36
N VAL A 19 -2.73 4.41 -2.19
CA VAL A 19 -3.71 3.34 -2.00
C VAL A 19 -3.81 2.54 -3.28
N SER A 20 -3.73 1.22 -3.15
CA SER A 20 -4.09 0.30 -4.22
C SER A 20 -5.42 -0.34 -3.88
N GLN A 21 -6.28 -0.47 -4.89
CA GLN A 21 -7.61 -1.03 -4.74
C GLN A 21 -7.89 -1.98 -5.89
N TRP A 22 -8.72 -2.98 -5.61
CA TRP A 22 -9.37 -3.77 -6.61
C TRP A 22 -10.75 -3.20 -6.89
N GLN A 23 -11.00 -2.88 -8.16
CA GLN A 23 -12.28 -2.44 -8.63
C GLN A 23 -12.89 -3.53 -9.51
N PRO A 24 -13.99 -4.18 -9.06
CA PRO A 24 -14.80 -5.05 -9.91
C PRO A 24 -15.20 -4.37 -11.22
N ASP A 25 -15.23 -5.14 -12.31
CA ASP A 25 -15.78 -4.67 -13.57
C ASP A 25 -17.32 -4.66 -13.48
N PRO A 26 -17.98 -3.49 -13.57
CA PRO A 26 -19.44 -3.42 -13.46
C PRO A 26 -20.17 -4.09 -14.64
N GLU A 27 -19.48 -4.34 -15.76
CA GLU A 27 -20.06 -4.99 -16.95
C GLU A 27 -19.75 -6.49 -17.01
N ALA A 28 -18.93 -7.02 -16.09
CA ALA A 28 -18.56 -8.42 -16.08
C ALA A 28 -19.74 -9.34 -15.71
N VAL A 29 -19.80 -10.49 -16.40
CA VAL A 29 -20.74 -11.58 -16.06
C VAL A 29 -20.52 -12.09 -14.64
N ASN A 30 -19.28 -12.03 -14.16
CA ASN A 30 -18.91 -12.30 -12.78
C ASN A 30 -18.03 -11.17 -12.23
N PRO A 31 -18.61 -10.14 -11.58
CA PRO A 31 -17.87 -9.00 -11.06
C PRO A 31 -16.88 -9.38 -9.96
N GLU A 32 -17.03 -10.54 -9.33
CA GLU A 32 -16.08 -11.00 -8.31
C GLU A 32 -14.76 -11.50 -8.90
N LYS A 33 -14.78 -11.97 -10.16
CA LYS A 33 -13.62 -12.56 -10.86
C LYS A 33 -13.00 -11.65 -11.92
N GLN A 34 -13.64 -10.53 -12.27
CA GLN A 34 -13.15 -9.62 -13.30
C GLN A 34 -13.13 -8.20 -12.76
N GLY A 35 -12.06 -7.49 -13.09
CA GLY A 35 -11.86 -6.14 -12.60
C GLY A 35 -10.47 -5.63 -12.92
N ARG A 36 -10.12 -4.54 -12.26
CA ARG A 36 -8.84 -3.88 -12.45
C ARG A 36 -8.25 -3.44 -11.12
N LYS A 37 -6.93 -3.53 -11.04
CA LYS A 37 -6.17 -2.89 -9.98
C LYS A 37 -6.08 -1.39 -10.27
N VAL A 38 -6.67 -0.59 -9.40
CA VAL A 38 -6.58 0.86 -9.43
C VAL A 38 -5.53 1.30 -8.42
N ILE A 39 -4.68 2.24 -8.84
CA ILE A 39 -3.71 2.89 -7.98
C ILE A 39 -4.13 4.35 -7.86
N MET A 40 -4.32 4.79 -6.62
CA MET A 40 -4.69 6.16 -6.33
C MET A 40 -3.68 6.80 -5.39
N SER A 41 -3.56 8.10 -5.55
CA SER A 41 -2.77 8.94 -4.68
C SER A 41 -3.64 10.06 -4.13
N MET A 42 -3.68 10.19 -2.82
CA MET A 42 -4.57 11.08 -2.10
C MET A 42 -3.79 12.01 -1.19
N LEU A 43 -4.27 13.25 -1.04
CA LEU A 43 -3.74 14.18 -0.04
C LEU A 43 -4.58 14.11 1.22
N ARG A 44 -3.95 13.74 2.33
CA ARG A 44 -4.57 13.74 3.66
C ARG A 44 -4.08 14.94 4.46
N PRO A 45 -4.96 15.86 4.88
CA PRO A 45 -4.56 16.99 5.73
C PRO A 45 -3.87 16.56 7.01
N ALA A 46 -2.87 17.33 7.41
CA ALA A 46 -2.03 17.09 8.57
C ALA A 46 -1.99 18.32 9.47
N GLN A 47 -2.49 18.19 10.69
CA GLN A 47 -2.45 19.26 11.67
C GLN A 47 -1.08 19.32 12.36
N SER A 48 -0.57 20.50 12.68
CA SER A 48 0.79 20.65 13.23
C SER A 48 1.02 19.87 14.54
N GLY A 49 -0.01 19.74 15.38
CA GLY A 49 0.05 19.04 16.67
C GLY A 49 -0.16 17.52 16.61
N MET A 50 -0.59 16.96 15.47
CA MET A 50 -0.88 15.52 15.39
C MET A 50 0.40 14.68 15.48
N VAL A 51 0.30 13.47 16.04
CA VAL A 51 1.37 12.47 15.91
C VAL A 51 1.56 12.15 14.43
N CYS A 52 2.80 12.18 13.97
CA CYS A 52 3.15 12.02 12.58
C CYS A 52 2.83 10.60 12.11
N VAL A 53 1.97 10.49 11.10
CA VAL A 53 1.46 9.20 10.63
C VAL A 53 2.50 8.33 9.91
N CYS A 54 3.73 8.82 9.73
CA CYS A 54 4.83 8.01 9.21
C CYS A 54 5.37 6.97 10.23
N GLY A 55 4.76 6.85 11.42
CA GLY A 55 5.16 5.90 12.46
C GLY A 55 6.32 6.35 13.35
N SER A 56 6.78 7.60 13.25
CA SER A 56 7.95 8.09 14.01
C SER A 56 7.70 8.38 15.51
N GLY A 57 6.43 8.42 15.94
CA GLY A 57 6.03 8.85 17.29
C GLY A 57 6.17 10.36 17.59
N LYS A 58 6.83 11.13 16.71
CA LYS A 58 6.97 12.60 16.85
C LYS A 58 5.75 13.34 16.30
N SER A 59 5.54 14.60 16.68
CA SER A 59 4.53 15.45 16.05
C SER A 59 4.84 15.69 14.57
N PHE A 60 3.81 15.94 13.75
CA PHE A 60 3.96 16.19 12.33
C PHE A 60 4.91 17.38 12.05
N VAL A 61 4.77 18.47 12.80
CA VAL A 61 5.63 19.66 12.67
C VAL A 61 7.09 19.38 13.02
N ALA A 62 7.36 18.42 13.90
CA ALA A 62 8.71 18.02 14.30
C ALA A 62 9.30 16.89 13.42
N CYS A 63 8.48 16.29 12.54
CA CYS A 63 8.85 15.15 11.72
C CYS A 63 8.69 15.46 10.22
N CYS A 64 7.65 14.92 9.56
CA CYS A 64 7.53 14.99 8.10
C CYS A 64 7.37 16.41 7.55
N LYS A 65 6.87 17.38 8.34
CA LYS A 65 6.78 18.78 7.90
C LYS A 65 8.14 19.42 7.65
N ARG A 66 9.17 19.06 8.42
CA ARG A 66 10.55 19.60 8.29
C ARG A 66 11.32 19.05 7.10
N ARG A 67 10.85 17.96 6.48
CA ARG A 67 11.54 17.35 5.34
C ARG A 67 11.31 18.17 4.06
N ASN A 68 12.36 18.22 3.23
CA ASN A 68 12.33 18.89 1.92
C ASN A 68 11.65 18.06 0.82
N TYR A 69 11.18 16.86 1.14
CA TYR A 69 10.47 15.97 0.23
C TYR A 69 9.22 15.38 0.91
N TRP A 70 8.23 15.01 0.11
CA TRP A 70 7.06 14.27 0.59
C TRP A 70 7.43 12.85 0.99
N ILE A 71 6.82 12.39 2.09
CA ILE A 71 6.88 10.99 2.50
C ILE A 71 5.59 10.34 2.05
N LEU A 72 5.71 9.40 1.13
CA LEU A 72 4.61 8.53 0.70
C LEU A 72 4.27 7.58 1.84
N VAL A 73 2.98 7.47 2.14
CA VAL A 73 2.48 6.56 3.18
C VAL A 73 1.34 5.69 2.64
N CYS A 74 1.13 4.50 3.18
CA CYS A 74 0.04 3.59 2.83
C CYS A 74 -0.62 3.02 4.09
N ASP A 75 -1.88 2.61 4.01
CA ASP A 75 -2.63 2.10 5.17
C ASP A 75 -1.97 0.86 5.77
N ASN A 76 -2.01 0.74 7.09
CA ASN A 76 -1.62 -0.51 7.76
C ASN A 76 -2.69 -1.59 7.57
N PRO A 77 -2.35 -2.89 7.65
CA PRO A 77 -3.32 -3.97 7.49
C PRO A 77 -4.46 -3.95 8.51
N ASP A 78 -4.25 -3.38 9.70
CA ASP A 78 -5.28 -3.22 10.73
C ASP A 78 -6.16 -1.97 10.53
N PHE A 79 -5.91 -1.22 9.45
CA PHE A 79 -6.56 0.05 9.12
C PHE A 79 -6.37 1.11 10.23
N LYS A 80 -5.37 0.96 11.09
CA LYS A 80 -5.01 1.91 12.15
C LYS A 80 -3.70 2.59 11.79
N GLY A 81 -3.85 3.76 11.18
CA GLY A 81 -2.73 4.60 10.80
C GLY A 81 -2.04 4.11 9.53
N TYR A 82 -0.81 4.58 9.34
CA TYR A 82 -0.08 4.43 8.09
C TYR A 82 1.35 3.95 8.32
N SER A 83 1.93 3.38 7.27
CA SER A 83 3.35 3.08 7.16
C SER A 83 3.97 3.85 6.01
N LYS A 84 5.29 4.07 6.05
CA LYS A 84 6.03 4.54 4.87
C LYS A 84 5.85 3.54 3.73
N VAL A 85 5.66 4.04 2.51
CA VAL A 85 5.70 3.20 1.32
C VAL A 85 7.12 2.72 1.08
N GLU A 86 7.29 1.40 1.11
CA GLU A 86 8.52 0.66 0.77
C GLU A 86 8.07 -0.63 0.11
N ILE A 87 8.55 -0.92 -1.10
CA ILE A 87 8.12 -2.12 -1.82
C ILE A 87 8.95 -3.29 -1.31
N HIS A 88 8.26 -4.25 -0.72
CA HIS A 88 8.85 -5.51 -0.27
C HIS A 88 8.39 -6.62 -1.20
N THR A 89 9.33 -7.45 -1.62
CA THR A 89 9.07 -8.67 -2.37
C THR A 89 9.61 -9.85 -1.58
N ALA A 90 8.79 -10.87 -1.39
CA ALA A 90 9.19 -12.16 -0.84
C ALA A 90 8.97 -13.23 -1.90
N LYS A 91 10.03 -13.97 -2.23
CA LYS A 91 9.97 -15.09 -3.17
C LYS A 91 10.07 -16.40 -2.40
N TYR A 92 9.04 -17.23 -2.52
CA TYR A 92 9.01 -18.57 -1.95
C TYR A 92 9.17 -19.63 -3.04
N HIS A 93 9.61 -20.81 -2.62
CA HIS A 93 9.69 -22.01 -3.44
C HIS A 93 8.88 -23.13 -2.77
N PRO A 94 7.53 -23.10 -2.88
CA PRO A 94 6.68 -24.13 -2.26
C PRO A 94 7.00 -25.52 -2.80
N ALA A 95 6.99 -26.52 -1.92
CA ALA A 95 7.12 -27.92 -2.34
C ALA A 95 5.85 -28.44 -3.03
N ASP A 96 4.69 -27.88 -2.69
CA ASP A 96 3.39 -28.24 -3.25
C ASP A 96 2.59 -26.98 -3.61
N CYS A 97 2.60 -26.64 -4.89
CA CYS A 97 1.89 -25.47 -5.41
C CYS A 97 0.36 -25.63 -5.29
N GLN A 98 -0.17 -26.84 -5.46
CA GLN A 98 -1.62 -27.07 -5.44
C GLN A 98 -2.18 -26.92 -4.03
N ALA A 99 -1.45 -27.43 -3.02
CA ALA A 99 -1.81 -27.21 -1.62
C ALA A 99 -1.82 -25.71 -1.26
N VAL A 100 -0.85 -24.93 -1.77
CA VAL A 100 -0.80 -23.48 -1.57
C VAL A 100 -1.97 -22.79 -2.26
N LYS A 101 -2.28 -23.13 -3.52
CA LYS A 101 -3.46 -22.59 -4.24
C LYS A 101 -4.73 -22.84 -3.43
N ALA A 102 -4.96 -24.06 -2.97
CA ALA A 102 -6.13 -24.43 -2.18
C ALA A 102 -6.19 -23.65 -0.86
N ALA A 103 -5.07 -23.53 -0.14
CA ALA A 103 -5.02 -22.78 1.12
C ALA A 103 -5.33 -21.29 0.92
N LEU A 104 -4.83 -20.68 -0.16
CA LEU A 104 -5.11 -19.27 -0.48
C LEU A 104 -6.56 -19.04 -0.93
N ILE A 105 -7.19 -20.02 -1.57
CA ILE A 105 -8.62 -19.94 -1.97
C ILE A 105 -9.54 -20.01 -0.76
N GLU A 106 -9.23 -20.85 0.23
CA GLU A 106 -10.06 -21.03 1.44
C GLU A 106 -9.89 -19.91 2.47
N ASP A 107 -8.80 -19.15 2.41
CA ASP A 107 -8.49 -18.11 3.39
C ASP A 107 -9.12 -16.77 3.01
N GLU A 108 -10.17 -16.40 3.74
CA GLU A 108 -10.96 -15.18 3.56
C GLU A 108 -10.18 -13.85 3.62
N ARG A 109 -8.90 -13.85 4.00
CA ARG A 109 -8.06 -12.65 3.96
C ARG A 109 -7.47 -12.39 2.57
N PHE A 110 -7.52 -13.41 1.71
CA PHE A 110 -7.07 -13.36 0.32
C PHE A 110 -8.28 -13.47 -0.61
N ARG A 111 -8.31 -12.58 -1.58
CA ARG A 111 -9.24 -12.65 -2.70
C ARG A 111 -8.56 -13.31 -3.88
N CYS A 112 -9.10 -14.41 -4.35
CA CYS A 112 -8.68 -15.01 -5.62
C CYS A 112 -9.12 -14.12 -6.78
N ASN A 113 -8.15 -13.60 -7.52
CA ASN A 113 -8.40 -12.78 -8.71
C ASN A 113 -8.33 -13.62 -9.99
N ASP A 114 -7.36 -14.54 -10.04
CA ASP A 114 -7.19 -15.50 -11.13
C ASP A 114 -6.80 -16.85 -10.53
N ASP A 115 -7.60 -17.90 -10.76
CA ASP A 115 -7.34 -19.28 -10.31
C ASP A 115 -6.77 -20.18 -11.42
N SER A 116 -6.53 -19.62 -12.62
CA SER A 116 -5.97 -20.36 -13.76
C SER A 116 -4.62 -20.98 -13.42
N ASP A 117 -4.21 -21.99 -14.18
CA ASP A 117 -2.91 -22.62 -13.97
C ASP A 117 -1.74 -21.84 -14.56
N GLU A 118 -2.00 -20.83 -15.40
CA GLU A 118 -0.96 -20.05 -16.09
C GLU A 118 -0.41 -18.92 -15.22
N ASN A 119 -1.28 -18.14 -14.57
CA ASN A 119 -0.87 -17.04 -13.71
C ASN A 119 -1.83 -16.83 -12.52
N PRO A 120 -1.93 -17.82 -11.60
CA PRO A 120 -2.74 -17.68 -10.41
C PRO A 120 -2.35 -16.43 -9.60
N HIS A 121 -3.35 -15.63 -9.22
CA HIS A 121 -3.16 -14.34 -8.56
C HIS A 121 -4.19 -14.12 -7.44
N TRP A 122 -3.70 -13.69 -6.27
CA TRP A 122 -4.52 -13.30 -5.13
C TRP A 122 -4.16 -11.92 -4.62
N LEU A 123 -5.17 -11.25 -4.08
CA LEU A 123 -5.05 -9.96 -3.42
C LEU A 123 -5.23 -10.14 -1.93
N PHE A 124 -4.27 -9.68 -1.15
CA PHE A 124 -4.41 -9.58 0.30
C PHE A 124 -5.18 -8.29 0.62
N HIS A 125 -6.39 -8.41 1.15
CA HIS A 125 -7.19 -7.27 1.61
C HIS A 125 -7.36 -7.24 3.12
N ASN A 126 -6.99 -8.34 3.80
CA ASN A 126 -7.24 -8.61 5.21
C ASN A 126 -8.76 -8.65 5.51
N ASN A 127 -9.23 -9.51 6.43
CA ASN A 127 -10.67 -9.65 6.68
C ASN A 127 -11.23 -8.51 7.58
N SER A 128 -10.89 -7.27 7.24
CA SER A 128 -11.38 -6.08 7.92
C SER A 128 -12.64 -5.55 7.24
N PRO A 129 -13.66 -5.08 7.97
CA PRO A 129 -14.81 -4.41 7.36
C PRO A 129 -14.44 -3.07 6.72
N TYR A 130 -13.30 -2.47 7.12
CA TYR A 130 -12.83 -1.18 6.59
C TYR A 130 -12.13 -1.27 5.22
N ARG A 131 -12.07 -2.47 4.63
CA ARG A 131 -11.42 -2.69 3.33
C ARG A 131 -12.21 -2.13 2.15
N PHE A 132 -13.51 -1.94 2.28
CA PHE A 132 -14.35 -1.42 1.20
C PHE A 132 -14.38 0.11 1.20
N THR A 133 -14.19 0.70 0.03
CA THR A 133 -14.32 2.14 -0.24
C THR A 133 -15.25 2.36 -1.42
N GLU A 134 -15.65 3.61 -1.69
CA GLU A 134 -16.44 3.96 -2.88
C GLU A 134 -15.74 3.63 -4.22
N TYR A 135 -14.42 3.44 -4.18
CA TYR A 135 -13.59 3.19 -5.35
C TYR A 135 -13.22 1.71 -5.53
N GLY A 136 -13.52 0.85 -4.55
CA GLY A 136 -13.20 -0.57 -4.57
C GLY A 136 -12.71 -1.12 -3.22
N GLU A 137 -12.25 -2.36 -3.25
CA GLU A 137 -11.69 -3.07 -2.10
C GLU A 137 -10.19 -2.79 -1.98
N ILE A 138 -9.70 -2.43 -0.80
CA ILE A 138 -8.29 -2.08 -0.57
C ILE A 138 -7.41 -3.33 -0.76
N ASN A 139 -6.41 -3.18 -1.63
CA ASN A 139 -5.34 -4.15 -1.83
C ASN A 139 -4.14 -3.77 -0.95
N LEU A 140 -3.84 -4.62 0.02
CA LEU A 140 -2.72 -4.50 0.95
C LEU A 140 -1.45 -5.21 0.43
N GLY A 141 -1.58 -6.16 -0.48
CA GLY A 141 -0.46 -6.85 -1.12
C GLY A 141 -0.92 -7.90 -2.14
N ASP A 142 -0.01 -8.32 -2.99
CA ASP A 142 -0.28 -9.23 -4.10
C ASP A 142 0.45 -10.55 -3.88
N ILE A 143 -0.16 -11.64 -4.31
CA ILE A 143 0.43 -12.98 -4.31
C ILE A 143 0.27 -13.57 -5.70
N GLU A 144 1.37 -13.93 -6.35
CA GLU A 144 1.39 -14.48 -7.71
C GLU A 144 2.17 -15.79 -7.72
N LEU A 145 1.55 -16.87 -8.19
CA LEU A 145 2.26 -18.13 -8.44
C LEU A 145 2.74 -18.14 -9.89
N LYS A 146 4.05 -18.28 -10.08
CA LYS A 146 4.68 -18.25 -11.40
C LYS A 146 4.75 -19.64 -12.04
N PRO A 147 4.89 -19.73 -13.37
CA PRO A 147 5.02 -21.00 -14.08
C PRO A 147 6.23 -21.85 -13.64
N ASP A 148 7.27 -21.23 -13.07
CA ASP A 148 8.43 -21.93 -12.51
C ASP A 148 8.18 -22.52 -11.10
N GLY A 149 6.94 -22.43 -10.61
CA GLY A 149 6.54 -22.89 -9.29
C GLY A 149 6.91 -21.95 -8.15
N SER A 150 7.52 -20.80 -8.42
CA SER A 150 7.82 -19.82 -7.38
C SER A 150 6.61 -18.95 -7.04
N LEU A 151 6.43 -18.66 -5.75
CA LEU A 151 5.36 -17.80 -5.25
C LEU A 151 5.95 -16.44 -4.90
N PHE A 152 5.53 -15.42 -5.65
CA PHE A 152 5.92 -14.03 -5.42
C PHE A 152 4.88 -13.33 -4.58
N VAL A 153 5.34 -12.68 -3.52
CA VAL A 153 4.50 -11.90 -2.62
C VAL A 153 5.02 -10.48 -2.59
N THR A 154 4.17 -9.51 -2.91
CA THR A 154 4.56 -8.09 -2.95
C THR A 154 3.70 -7.28 -1.99
N ALA A 155 4.33 -6.41 -1.20
CA ALA A 155 3.62 -5.53 -0.27
C ALA A 155 4.25 -4.14 -0.23
N MET A 156 3.42 -3.12 -0.05
CA MET A 156 3.86 -1.70 -0.09
C MET A 156 4.36 -1.14 1.24
N SER A 157 4.57 -1.98 2.25
CA SER A 157 5.27 -1.59 3.47
C SER A 157 5.81 -2.81 4.20
N LYS A 158 6.82 -2.57 5.06
CA LYS A 158 7.35 -3.60 5.96
C LYS A 158 6.27 -4.22 6.84
N VAL A 159 5.32 -3.43 7.31
CA VAL A 159 4.22 -3.91 8.18
C VAL A 159 3.29 -4.84 7.41
N ARG A 160 2.90 -4.46 6.18
CA ARG A 160 2.08 -5.32 5.30
C ARG A 160 2.78 -6.63 4.99
N MET A 161 4.06 -6.56 4.58
CA MET A 161 4.87 -7.75 4.31
C MET A 161 4.96 -8.67 5.54
N LYS A 162 5.23 -8.10 6.72
CA LYS A 162 5.32 -8.87 7.96
C LYS A 162 4.04 -9.67 8.22
N VAL A 163 2.87 -9.04 8.12
CA VAL A 163 1.58 -9.71 8.34
C VAL A 163 1.35 -10.82 7.31
N MET A 164 1.62 -10.56 6.02
CA MET A 164 1.48 -11.58 4.98
C MET A 164 2.40 -12.78 5.22
N ARG A 165 3.66 -12.54 5.62
CA ARG A 165 4.61 -13.61 5.97
C ARG A 165 4.13 -14.43 7.17
N GLU A 166 3.63 -13.80 8.22
CA GLU A 166 3.11 -14.51 9.40
C GLU A 166 1.96 -15.47 9.02
N ILE A 167 1.13 -15.09 8.05
CA ILE A 167 0.07 -15.95 7.52
C ILE A 167 0.66 -17.09 6.67
N LEU A 168 1.51 -16.76 5.72
CA LEU A 168 2.08 -17.72 4.75
C LEU A 168 2.99 -18.76 5.41
N GLU A 169 3.84 -18.32 6.33
CA GLU A 169 4.79 -19.20 7.04
C GLU A 169 4.10 -19.92 8.20
N GLY A 170 3.26 -19.22 8.96
CA GLY A 170 2.66 -19.76 10.18
C GLY A 170 1.42 -20.64 9.95
N GLN A 171 0.61 -20.32 8.94
CA GLN A 171 -0.67 -21.01 8.71
C GLN A 171 -0.65 -21.87 7.44
N ILE A 172 -0.08 -21.35 6.36
CA ILE A 172 0.06 -22.11 5.11
C ILE A 172 1.30 -23.03 5.15
N GLY A 173 2.27 -22.74 6.02
CA GLY A 173 3.43 -23.60 6.25
C GLY A 173 4.54 -23.44 5.20
N LEU A 174 4.64 -22.27 4.57
CA LEU A 174 5.74 -21.96 3.67
C LEU A 174 7.05 -21.80 4.44
N ALA A 175 8.16 -22.25 3.83
CA ALA A 175 9.51 -22.00 4.35
C ALA A 175 9.88 -20.50 4.23
N GLU A 176 10.99 -20.11 4.86
CA GLU A 176 11.47 -18.72 4.79
C GLU A 176 11.77 -18.29 3.34
N PRO A 177 11.30 -17.10 2.91
CA PRO A 177 11.49 -16.61 1.55
C PRO A 177 12.81 -15.87 1.34
N GLU A 178 13.18 -15.70 0.07
CA GLU A 178 14.16 -14.70 -0.34
C GLU A 178 13.50 -13.31 -0.32
N LEU A 179 14.08 -12.36 0.42
CA LEU A 179 13.53 -11.02 0.60
C LEU A 179 14.32 -9.97 -0.18
N THR A 180 13.58 -9.19 -0.97
CA THR A 180 14.09 -7.98 -1.63
C THR A 180 13.31 -6.77 -1.13
N VAL A 181 14.02 -5.67 -0.90
CA VAL A 181 13.43 -4.39 -0.50
C VAL A 181 13.84 -3.32 -1.49
N GLU A 182 12.85 -2.72 -2.12
CA GLU A 182 13.02 -1.55 -2.96
C GLU A 182 12.51 -0.33 -2.19
N ASP A 183 13.44 0.48 -1.70
CA ASP A 183 13.09 1.82 -1.24
C ASP A 183 12.63 2.61 -2.47
N THR A 184 11.36 3.00 -2.49
CA THR A 184 10.86 3.93 -3.50
C THR A 184 11.59 5.25 -3.27
N LYS A 185 12.75 5.42 -3.90
CA LYS A 185 13.57 6.64 -3.86
C LYS A 185 12.89 7.84 -4.54
N GLY A 186 11.57 7.76 -4.80
CA GLY A 186 10.71 8.86 -5.22
C GLY A 186 10.62 9.92 -4.12
N ARG A 187 11.72 10.60 -3.84
CA ARG A 187 11.72 11.84 -3.05
C ARG A 187 11.12 12.91 -3.94
N ILE A 188 9.80 13.01 -3.92
CA ILE A 188 9.09 14.09 -4.60
C ILE A 188 9.47 15.38 -3.84
N PRO A 189 10.20 16.33 -4.47
CA PRO A 189 10.56 17.57 -3.81
C PRO A 189 9.29 18.29 -3.38
N LYS A 190 9.28 18.84 -2.16
CA LYS A 190 8.17 19.72 -1.76
C LYS A 190 8.31 21.03 -2.51
N PRO A 191 7.20 21.63 -2.98
CA PRO A 191 7.22 23.00 -3.43
C PRO A 191 7.81 23.90 -2.35
N LEU A 192 8.73 24.80 -2.75
CA LEU A 192 9.26 25.82 -1.85
C LEU A 192 8.11 26.65 -1.29
N ARG A 193 8.22 27.09 -0.04
CA ARG A 193 7.20 27.96 0.53
C ARG A 193 7.27 29.29 -0.21
N LEU A 194 6.12 29.92 -0.46
CA LEU A 194 6.07 31.26 -1.07
C LEU A 194 6.95 32.28 -0.33
N LYS A 195 7.03 32.19 1.00
CA LYS A 195 7.93 33.02 1.81
C LYS A 195 9.43 32.76 1.57
N ASP A 196 9.79 31.54 1.17
CA ASP A 196 11.18 31.17 0.86
C ASP A 196 11.56 31.61 -0.57
N LEU A 197 10.58 31.78 -1.47
CA LEU A 197 10.76 32.35 -2.81
C LEU A 197 10.96 33.87 -2.77
N GLN A 198 10.33 34.57 -1.82
CA GLN A 198 10.46 36.02 -1.65
C GLN A 198 11.84 36.46 -1.12
N HIS A 199 12.62 35.54 -0.55
CA HIS A 199 14.01 35.82 -0.11
C HIS A 199 15.06 35.48 -1.18
N GLY A 200 14.65 34.90 -2.31
CA GLY A 200 15.54 34.59 -3.45
C GLY A 200 15.58 35.67 -4.54
N ILE A 201 14.84 36.77 -4.36
CA ILE A 201 14.84 37.94 -5.25
C ILE A 201 15.41 39.12 -4.47
N GLN A 202 16.65 38.98 -3.99
CA GLN A 202 17.48 40.13 -3.65
C GLN A 202 18.86 39.90 -4.29
N GLU A 203 19.12 40.74 -5.29
CA GLU A 203 20.42 41.16 -5.83
C GLU A 203 21.19 40.17 -6.74
N THR A 204 20.98 40.34 -8.05
CA THR A 204 22.08 40.61 -8.99
C THR A 204 21.75 41.86 -9.80
#